data_AF-A0A1F7WJS6-F1
#
_entry.id   AF-A0A1F7WJS6-F1
#
_cell.length_a   1.000
_cell.length_b   1.000
_cell.length_c   1.000
_cell.angle_alpha   90.00
_cell.angle_beta   90.00
_cell.angle_gamma   90.00
#
_symmetry.space_group_name_H-M   'P 1'
#
loop_
_entity.id
_entity.type
_entity.pdbx_description
1 polymer ?
#
loop_
_entity_poly.entity_id
_entity_poly.type
_entity_poly.pdbx_seq_one_letter_code
_entity_poly.pdbx_strand_id
1 'polypeptide(L)'
;MGEGLSEKIIGYLLILVGVATILLATLSVYKTFTGQTNSITPFNFDAISMDMGKLVDQAPAGANLKQELISSDLLNHPMNLIAHLLLMGFIVAVGYKIASLGVMLVRPIKVKLREEKQTQ
;
A
#
# COMPACT_ATOMS: atom_id res chain seq x y z
N MET A 1 14.37 -37.09 10.28
CA MET A 1 13.11 -36.30 10.34
C MET A 1 12.75 -35.96 8.91
N GLY A 2 11.60 -36.44 8.43
CA GLY A 2 11.28 -36.49 6.99
C GLY A 2 11.19 -35.11 6.34
N GLU A 3 11.77 -34.98 5.15
CA GLU A 3 11.81 -33.75 4.35
C GLU A 3 10.42 -33.11 4.18
N GLY A 4 9.38 -33.94 4.00
CA GLY A 4 7.99 -33.50 3.91
C GLY A 4 7.41 -32.81 5.16
N LEU A 5 7.99 -33.01 6.34
CA LEU A 5 7.57 -32.29 7.56
C LEU A 5 8.18 -30.88 7.59
N SER A 6 9.44 -30.75 7.18
CA SER A 6 10.16 -29.48 7.12
C SER A 6 9.51 -28.51 6.12
N GLU A 7 9.16 -29.00 4.94
CA GLU A 7 8.52 -28.23 3.88
C GLU A 7 7.14 -27.70 4.30
N LYS A 8 6.38 -28.51 5.05
CA LYS A 8 5.09 -28.08 5.63
C LYS A 8 5.28 -26.98 6.67
N ILE A 9 6.29 -27.09 7.54
CA ILE A 9 6.59 -26.06 8.55
C ILE A 9 6.94 -24.74 7.85
N ILE A 10 7.82 -24.78 6.85
CA ILE A 10 8.19 -23.60 6.06
C ILE A 10 6.96 -23.01 5.34
N GLY A 11 6.11 -23.86 4.77
CA GLY A 11 4.86 -23.45 4.13
C GLY A 11 3.91 -22.72 5.08
N TYR A 12 3.70 -23.23 6.28
CA TYR A 12 2.88 -22.55 7.30
C TYR A 12 3.50 -21.24 7.78
N LEU A 13 4.83 -21.18 7.89
CA LEU A 13 5.55 -19.96 8.27
C LEU A 13 5.35 -18.87 7.21
N LEU A 14 5.47 -19.21 5.93
CA LEU A 14 5.21 -18.30 4.82
C LEU A 14 3.75 -17.82 4.79
N ILE A 15 2.79 -18.70 5.04
CA ILE A 15 1.37 -18.31 5.17
C ILE A 15 1.21 -17.30 6.30
N LEU A 16 1.74 -17.59 7.48
CA LEU A 16 1.63 -16.73 8.66
C LEU A 16 2.23 -15.34 8.40
N VAL A 17 3.45 -15.28 7.84
CA VAL A 17 4.13 -14.02 7.52
C VAL A 17 3.36 -13.24 6.45
N GLY A 18 2.89 -13.89 5.38
CA GLY A 18 2.13 -13.24 4.33
C GLY A 18 0.81 -12.66 4.84
N VAL A 19 0.06 -13.43 5.63
CA VAL A 19 -1.22 -12.98 6.24
C VAL A 19 -0.99 -11.87 7.25
N ALA A 20 0.03 -11.98 8.11
CA ALA A 20 0.37 -10.93 9.06
C ALA A 20 0.73 -9.61 8.35
N THR A 21 1.49 -9.69 7.25
CA THR A 21 1.83 -8.52 6.44
C THR A 21 0.58 -7.84 5.87
N ILE A 22 -0.37 -8.61 5.34
CA ILE A 22 -1.64 -8.08 4.82
C ILE A 22 -2.45 -7.42 5.94
N LEU A 23 -2.55 -8.06 7.11
CA LEU A 23 -3.28 -7.51 8.26
C LEU A 23 -2.65 -6.19 8.73
N LEU A 24 -1.33 -6.14 8.87
CA LEU A 24 -0.62 -4.92 9.28
C LEU A 24 -0.80 -3.78 8.27
N ALA A 25 -0.71 -4.06 6.96
CA ALA A 25 -0.94 -3.07 5.92
C ALA A 25 -2.38 -2.54 5.96
N THR A 26 -3.36 -3.44 6.14
CA THR A 26 -4.79 -3.07 6.24
C THR A 26 -5.06 -2.22 7.47
N LEU A 27 -4.47 -2.57 8.63
CA LEU A 27 -4.57 -1.78 9.85
C LEU A 27 -3.92 -0.40 9.69
N SER A 28 -2.78 -0.31 9.00
CA SER A 28 -2.14 0.97 8.69
C SER A 28 -3.08 1.86 7.89
N VAL A 29 -3.67 1.34 6.82
CA VAL A 29 -4.62 2.08 5.98
C VAL A 29 -5.83 2.55 6.79
N TYR A 30 -6.41 1.67 7.62
CA TYR A 30 -7.53 2.01 8.48
C TYR A 30 -7.20 3.14 9.48
N LYS A 31 -6.01 3.09 10.10
CA LYS A 31 -5.56 4.15 11.02
C LYS A 31 -5.32 5.48 10.31
N THR A 32 -4.81 5.44 9.09
CA THR A 32 -4.62 6.62 8.26
C THR A 32 -5.96 7.28 7.89
N PHE A 33 -6.98 6.49 7.54
CA PHE A 33 -8.32 7.02 7.26
C PHE A 33 -9.07 7.54 8.49
N THR A 34 -8.82 6.96 9.67
CA THR A 34 -9.42 7.43 10.94
C THR A 34 -8.67 8.60 11.56
N GLY A 35 -7.65 9.13 10.88
CA GLY A 35 -6.86 10.28 11.35
C GLY A 35 -5.96 9.98 12.55
N GLN A 36 -5.78 8.70 12.91
CA GLN A 36 -4.97 8.29 14.07
C GLN A 36 -3.47 8.27 13.75
N THR A 37 -3.10 8.18 12.48
CA THR A 37 -1.72 8.21 12.00
C THR A 37 -1.61 9.08 10.75
N ASN A 38 -0.56 9.91 10.69
CA ASN A 38 -0.29 10.71 9.50
C ASN A 38 -0.01 9.79 8.30
N SER A 39 -0.65 10.10 7.16
CA SER A 39 -0.31 9.47 5.88
C SER A 39 1.18 9.62 5.60
N ILE A 40 1.77 8.69 4.86
CA ILE A 40 3.10 8.92 4.31
C ILE A 40 2.99 10.16 3.41
N THR A 41 3.88 11.14 3.59
CA THR A 41 3.83 12.44 2.90
C THR A 41 4.89 12.54 1.80
N PRO A 42 4.79 11.79 0.69
CA PRO A 42 5.74 11.92 -0.41
C PRO A 42 5.55 13.22 -1.20
N PHE A 43 4.38 13.87 -1.12
CA PHE A 43 4.07 15.12 -1.80
C PHE A 43 3.93 16.27 -0.81
N ASN A 44 4.70 17.34 -1.07
CA ASN A 44 4.64 18.62 -0.37
C ASN A 44 4.71 19.74 -1.40
N PHE A 45 3.59 19.99 -2.08
CA PHE A 45 3.40 21.10 -2.99
C PHE A 45 3.21 22.40 -2.20
N ASP A 46 3.85 23.47 -2.68
CA ASP A 46 3.64 24.82 -2.18
C ASP A 46 2.26 25.35 -2.60
N ALA A 47 1.73 26.29 -1.80
CA ALA A 47 0.46 26.93 -2.11
C ALA A 47 0.58 27.78 -3.39
N ILE A 48 -0.42 27.67 -4.27
CA ILE A 48 -0.48 28.52 -5.46
C ILE A 48 -1.10 29.85 -5.03
N SER A 49 -0.25 30.85 -4.79
CA SER A 49 -0.69 32.21 -4.44
C SER A 49 -0.67 33.14 -5.63
N MET A 50 -1.69 33.96 -5.78
CA MET A 50 -1.68 35.09 -6.72
C MET A 50 -1.42 36.38 -5.95
N ASP A 51 -0.42 37.12 -6.40
CA ASP A 51 -0.06 38.41 -5.83
C ASP A 51 -0.98 39.49 -6.41
N MET A 52 -2.05 39.83 -5.67
CA MET A 52 -2.99 40.87 -6.05
C MET A 52 -2.39 42.28 -5.95
N GLY A 53 -1.18 42.42 -5.38
CA GLY A 53 -0.45 43.68 -5.34
C GLY A 53 -0.02 44.20 -6.71
N LYS A 54 -0.02 43.35 -7.74
CA LYS A 54 0.23 43.75 -9.14
C LYS A 54 -1.03 44.22 -9.89
N LEU A 55 -2.20 44.06 -9.28
CA LEU A 55 -3.51 44.39 -9.87
C LEU A 55 -4.15 45.63 -9.23
N VAL A 56 -3.60 46.13 -8.12
CA VAL A 56 -4.11 47.28 -7.38
C VAL A 56 -2.99 48.31 -7.17
N ASP A 57 -3.09 49.45 -7.87
CA ASP A 57 -2.15 50.58 -7.75
C ASP A 57 -2.26 51.34 -6.40
N GLN A 58 -3.24 51.01 -5.56
CA GLN A 58 -3.52 51.70 -4.28
C GLN A 58 -3.62 50.73 -3.08
N ALA A 59 -2.71 49.75 -3.03
CA ALA A 59 -2.62 48.86 -1.89
C ALA A 59 -2.06 49.62 -0.65
N PRO A 60 -2.66 49.48 0.55
CA PRO A 60 -2.07 50.02 1.78
C PRO A 60 -0.66 49.45 1.98
N ALA A 61 0.30 50.31 2.31
CA ALA A 61 1.68 49.89 2.56
C ALA A 61 1.72 48.86 3.71
N GLY A 62 2.01 47.60 3.39
CA GLY A 62 2.04 46.49 4.33
C GLY A 62 0.88 45.48 4.23
N ALA A 63 -0.08 45.67 3.31
CA ALA A 63 -1.12 44.68 3.06
C ALA A 63 -0.53 43.42 2.40
N ASN A 64 -0.67 42.25 3.05
CA ASN A 64 -0.30 40.97 2.46
C ASN A 64 -1.37 40.55 1.45
N LEU A 65 -1.22 41.01 0.21
CA LEU A 65 -2.15 40.76 -0.91
C LEU A 65 -1.89 39.43 -1.64
N LYS A 66 -1.10 38.54 -1.03
CA LYS A 66 -0.94 37.16 -1.50
C LYS A 66 -2.18 36.39 -1.12
N GLN A 67 -3.13 36.31 -2.04
CA GLN A 67 -4.29 35.44 -1.89
C GLN A 67 -3.88 34.03 -2.33
N GLU A 68 -3.94 33.07 -1.42
CA GLU A 68 -3.83 31.65 -1.77
C GLU A 68 -5.07 31.27 -2.60
N LEU A 69 -4.85 30.92 -3.87
CA LEU A 69 -5.91 30.47 -4.77
C LEU A 69 -6.23 28.99 -4.53
N ILE A 70 -5.19 28.20 -4.26
CA ILE A 70 -5.28 26.80 -3.88
C ILE A 70 -4.30 26.59 -2.73
N SER A 71 -4.83 26.23 -1.56
CA SER A 71 -3.99 25.93 -0.40
C SER A 71 -3.21 24.65 -0.65
N SER A 72 -1.98 24.64 -0.15
CA SER A 72 -1.10 23.46 -0.18
C SER A 72 -1.75 22.24 0.50
N ASP A 73 -2.58 22.46 1.52
CA ASP A 73 -3.29 21.39 2.24
C ASP A 73 -4.32 20.65 1.35
N LEU A 74 -5.07 21.39 0.54
CA LEU A 74 -6.03 20.81 -0.41
C LEU A 74 -5.36 19.95 -1.48
N LEU A 75 -4.09 20.24 -1.80
CA LEU A 75 -3.34 19.48 -2.79
C LEU A 75 -2.58 18.31 -2.15
N ASN A 76 -1.92 18.56 -1.01
CA ASN A 76 -1.05 17.58 -0.36
C ASN A 76 -1.82 16.47 0.33
N HIS A 77 -2.90 16.79 1.04
CA HIS A 77 -3.63 15.80 1.81
C HIS A 77 -4.21 14.64 0.96
N PRO A 78 -4.98 14.90 -0.12
CA PRO A 78 -5.48 13.82 -0.97
C PRO A 78 -4.38 13.11 -1.75
N MET A 79 -3.34 13.82 -2.20
CA MET A 79 -2.22 13.22 -2.93
C MET A 79 -1.42 12.27 -2.04
N ASN A 80 -1.17 12.65 -0.79
CA ASN A 80 -0.48 11.80 0.19
C ASN A 80 -1.32 10.59 0.60
N LEU A 81 -2.63 10.75 0.73
CA LEU A 81 -3.54 9.62 0.95
C LEU A 81 -3.50 8.62 -0.21
N ILE A 82 -3.60 9.10 -1.45
CA ILE A 82 -3.53 8.23 -2.64
C ILE A 82 -2.19 7.51 -2.70
N ALA A 83 -1.08 8.22 -2.45
CA ALA A 83 0.24 7.61 -2.43
C ALA A 83 0.37 6.53 -1.35
N HIS A 84 -0.17 6.80 -0.16
CA HIS A 84 -0.20 5.83 0.94
C HIS A 84 -1.01 4.58 0.58
N LEU A 85 -2.16 4.75 -0.08
CA LEU A 85 -2.99 3.62 -0.54
C LEU A 85 -2.30 2.79 -1.61
N LEU A 86 -1.63 3.44 -2.57
CA LEU A 86 -0.86 2.74 -3.59
C LEU A 86 0.28 1.93 -2.99
N LEU A 87 1.04 2.53 -2.07
CA LEU A 87 2.15 1.85 -1.39
C LEU A 87 1.64 0.67 -0.54
N MET A 88 0.62 0.89 0.27
CA MET A 88 0.06 -0.18 1.10
C MET A 88 -0.60 -1.27 0.25
N GLY A 89 -1.23 -0.90 -0.88
CA GLY A 89 -1.75 -1.86 -1.86
C GLY A 89 -0.64 -2.73 -2.46
N PHE A 90 0.51 -2.14 -2.78
CA PHE A 90 1.69 -2.91 -3.19
C PHE A 90 2.16 -3.87 -2.08
N ILE A 91 2.23 -3.43 -0.83
CA ILE A 91 2.61 -4.28 0.31
C ILE A 91 1.62 -5.45 0.49
N VAL A 92 0.31 -5.20 0.36
CA VAL A 92 -0.72 -6.26 0.39
C VAL A 92 -0.49 -7.26 -0.73
N ALA A 93 -0.16 -6.81 -1.95
CA ALA A 93 0.14 -7.70 -3.07
C ALA A 93 1.38 -8.58 -2.80
N VAL A 94 2.43 -8.02 -2.19
CA VAL A 94 3.61 -8.78 -1.75
C VAL A 94 3.23 -9.81 -0.69
N GLY A 95 2.48 -9.42 0.34
CA GLY A 95 1.98 -10.33 1.37
C GLY A 95 1.15 -11.49 0.80
N TYR A 96 0.30 -11.21 -0.20
CA TYR A 96 -0.47 -12.22 -0.92
C TYR A 96 0.43 -13.20 -1.68
N LYS A 97 1.46 -12.70 -2.38
CA LYS A 97 2.42 -13.57 -3.09
C LYS A 97 3.16 -14.50 -2.12
N ILE A 98 3.61 -13.97 -0.98
CA ILE A 98 4.29 -14.75 0.06
C ILE A 98 3.35 -15.84 0.62
N ALA A 99 2.12 -15.48 0.98
CA ALA A 99 1.14 -16.44 1.49
C ALA A 99 0.80 -17.52 0.44
N SER A 100 0.65 -17.13 -0.84
CA SER A 100 0.37 -18.05 -1.93
C SER A 100 1.48 -19.09 -2.11
N LEU A 101 2.76 -18.71 -2.00
CA LEU A 101 3.87 -19.66 -2.02
C LEU A 101 3.77 -20.67 -0.86
N GLY A 102 3.45 -20.18 0.34
CA GLY A 102 3.24 -21.05 1.49
C GLY A 102 2.10 -22.06 1.29
N VAL A 103 0.97 -21.64 0.72
CA VAL A 103 -0.16 -22.54 0.38
C VAL A 103 0.26 -23.61 -0.63
N MET A 104 1.06 -23.25 -1.63
CA MET A 104 1.55 -24.19 -2.64
C MET A 104 2.47 -25.26 -2.04
N LEU A 105 3.29 -24.90 -1.04
CA LEU A 105 4.18 -25.85 -0.35
C LEU A 105 3.42 -26.81 0.58
N VAL A 106 2.37 -26.35 1.24
CA VAL A 106 1.58 -27.20 2.14
C VAL A 106 0.70 -28.20 1.37
N ARG A 107 0.29 -27.86 0.14
CA ARG A 107 -0.61 -28.66 -0.69
C ARG A 107 0.06 -29.96 -1.17
N PRO A 108 -0.52 -31.14 -0.88
CA PRO A 108 0.05 -32.40 -1.35
C PRO A 108 -0.14 -32.58 -2.87
N ILE A 109 0.92 -33.00 -3.57
CA ILE A 109 0.86 -33.37 -4.98
C ILE A 109 0.33 -34.81 -5.08
N LYS A 110 -0.94 -34.96 -5.47
CA LYS A 110 -1.54 -36.26 -5.78
C LYS A 110 -1.43 -36.53 -7.27
N VAL A 111 -0.45 -37.35 -7.68
CA VAL A 111 -0.34 -37.81 -9.08
C VAL A 111 -1.24 -39.04 -9.26
N LYS A 112 -2.23 -38.95 -10.15
CA LYS A 112 -3.00 -40.13 -10.59
C LYS A 112 -2.26 -40.74 -11.77
N LEU A 113 -1.59 -41.86 -11.55
CA LEU A 113 -0.98 -42.63 -12.64
C LEU A 113 -2.10 -43.26 -13.47
N ARG A 114 -2.04 -43.07 -14.79
CA ARG A 114 -2.95 -43.71 -15.73
C ARG A 114 -2.26 -44.99 -16.18
N GLU A 115 -2.75 -46.13 -15.73
CA GLU A 115 -2.23 -47.42 -16.18
C GLU A 115 -2.49 -47.55 -17.68
N GLU A 116 -1.42 -47.61 -18.46
CA GLU A 116 -1.47 -47.86 -19.89
C GLU A 116 -1.80 -49.35 -20.07
N LYS A 117 -3.07 -49.64 -20.41
CA LYS A 117 -3.49 -50.99 -20.80
C LYS A 117 -2.66 -51.41 -22.02
N GLN A 118 -1.66 -52.26 -21.79
CA GLN A 118 -1.00 -53.02 -22.85
C GLN A 118 -2.03 -53.97 -23.46
N THR A 119 -2.60 -53.57 -24.60
CA THR A 119 -3.36 -54.47 -25.46
C THR A 119 -2.36 -55.47 -26.05
N GLN A 120 -2.38 -56.69 -25.54
CA GLN A 120 -1.73 -57.85 -26.15
C GLN A 120 -2.56 -58.34 -27.33
#